data_AF-A0A3R7NMT3-F1
#
_entry.id   AF-A0A3R7NMT3-F1
#
_cell.length_a   1.000
_cell.length_b   1.000
_cell.length_c   1.000
_cell.angle_alpha   90.00
_cell.angle_beta   90.00
_cell.angle_gamma   90.00
#
_symmetry.space_group_name_H-M   'P 1'
#
loop_
_entity.id
_entity.type
_entity.pdbx_description
1 polymer ?
#
loop_
_entity_poly.entity_id
_entity_poly.type
_entity_poly.pdbx_seq_one_letter_code
_entity_poly.pdbx_strand_id
1 'polypeptide(L)'
;TRNEIQVLPLVPLVESARGVCAATSAKCVTGAQMTFYGANFNPVEPSYNDVIVGEAVAANPILCRVTIATETELTCVLSIPRDKEHGTYSIRVRVRASETEWAAEQSAGFLVLGDDAHVPGWKANDAPHPVPANDDKGGNTALIVWLVFGSLLLVLLVVIIAMLVWFRMTSEKECDEMILLELQLLREMRESAELSK
;
A
#
# COMPACT_ATOMS: atom_id res chain seq x y z
N THR A 1 -18.57 -17.02 43.17
CA THR A 1 -18.36 -16.08 42.05
C THR A 1 -17.07 -15.33 42.31
N ARG A 2 -16.04 -15.51 41.47
CA ARG A 2 -14.81 -14.71 41.57
C ARG A 2 -15.14 -13.32 41.06
N ASN A 3 -15.03 -12.30 41.91
CA ASN A 3 -14.96 -10.92 41.44
C ASN A 3 -13.58 -10.72 40.83
N GLU A 4 -13.51 -10.75 39.51
CA GLU A 4 -12.33 -10.29 38.78
C GLU A 4 -12.34 -8.76 38.80
N ILE A 5 -11.37 -8.16 39.50
CA ILE A 5 -11.11 -6.73 39.41
C ILE A 5 -10.30 -6.54 38.12
N GLN A 6 -10.96 -6.05 37.07
CA GLN A 6 -10.27 -5.64 35.85
C GLN A 6 -9.64 -4.27 36.09
N VAL A 7 -8.31 -4.24 36.24
CA VAL A 7 -7.54 -3.01 36.22
C VAL A 7 -7.17 -2.74 34.76
N LEU A 8 -7.82 -1.76 34.14
CA LEU A 8 -7.39 -1.30 32.82
C LEU A 8 -6.11 -0.48 32.98
N PRO A 9 -4.99 -0.85 32.35
CA PRO A 9 -3.80 -0.02 32.36
C PRO A 9 -4.12 1.30 31.67
N LEU A 10 -3.56 2.38 32.19
CA LEU A 10 -3.62 3.68 31.54
C LEU A 10 -2.92 3.60 30.17
N VAL A 11 -3.45 4.36 29.22
CA VAL A 11 -2.93 4.37 27.84
C VAL A 11 -1.56 5.05 27.83
N PRO A 12 -0.50 4.38 27.34
CA PRO A 12 0.83 4.97 27.28
C PRO A 12 0.86 6.13 26.27
N LEU A 13 1.49 7.23 26.65
CA LEU A 13 1.64 8.43 25.82
C LEU A 13 3.12 8.75 25.68
N VAL A 14 3.56 9.00 24.44
CA VAL A 14 4.89 9.53 24.15
C VAL A 14 4.75 10.96 23.66
N GLU A 15 5.38 11.88 24.36
CA GLU A 15 5.35 13.32 24.05
C GLU A 15 6.61 13.77 23.31
N SER A 16 7.76 13.20 23.67
CA SER A 16 9.04 13.53 23.05
C SER A 16 10.03 12.37 23.13
N ALA A 17 11.09 12.44 22.33
CA ALA A 17 12.22 11.53 22.43
C ALA A 17 13.55 12.29 22.46
N ARG A 18 14.54 11.72 23.13
CA ARG A 18 15.93 12.20 23.18
C ARG A 18 16.91 11.07 22.95
N GLY A 19 18.15 11.45 22.71
CA GLY A 19 19.25 10.55 22.38
C GLY A 19 19.90 10.98 21.06
N VAL A 20 21.10 10.45 20.81
CA VAL A 20 21.87 10.81 19.61
C VAL A 20 21.11 10.44 18.34
N CYS A 21 20.43 9.29 18.33
CA CYS A 21 19.56 8.88 17.23
C CYS A 21 18.32 9.78 17.12
N ALA A 22 17.61 10.06 18.22
CA ALA A 22 16.43 10.93 18.17
C ALA A 22 16.75 12.31 17.58
N ALA A 23 17.92 12.86 17.91
CA ALA A 23 18.38 14.15 17.39
C ALA A 23 18.87 14.11 15.93
N THR A 24 19.41 12.97 15.47
CA THR A 24 20.01 12.87 14.13
C THR A 24 19.83 11.47 13.53
N SER A 25 19.10 11.39 12.42
CA SER A 25 18.82 10.14 11.69
C SER A 25 20.09 9.41 11.23
N ALA A 26 21.12 10.14 10.81
CA ALA A 26 22.43 9.59 10.45
C ALA A 26 23.17 8.92 11.63
N LYS A 27 22.70 9.12 12.88
CA LYS A 27 23.24 8.49 14.09
C LYS A 27 22.34 7.39 14.65
N CYS A 28 21.26 7.05 13.95
CA CYS A 28 20.44 5.88 14.26
C CYS A 28 21.13 4.62 13.76
N VAL A 29 22.04 4.10 14.60
CA VAL A 29 22.81 2.87 14.36
C VAL A 29 22.56 1.86 15.47
N THR A 30 22.94 0.60 15.24
CA THR A 30 22.92 -0.43 16.30
C THR A 30 23.73 0.02 17.52
N GLY A 31 23.14 -0.14 18.70
CA GLY A 31 23.68 0.29 19.99
C GLY A 31 23.29 1.71 20.40
N ALA A 32 22.67 2.50 19.50
CA ALA A 32 22.19 3.83 19.85
C ALA A 32 21.06 3.72 20.89
N GLN A 33 21.13 4.59 21.91
CA GLN A 33 20.08 4.72 22.90
C GLN A 33 19.06 5.77 22.48
N MET A 34 17.79 5.47 22.72
CA MET A 34 16.68 6.39 22.55
C MET A 34 15.84 6.38 23.81
N THR A 35 15.57 7.56 24.36
CA THR A 35 14.73 7.74 25.55
C THR A 35 13.48 8.49 25.15
N PHE A 36 12.34 7.84 25.32
CA PHE A 36 11.03 8.45 25.17
C PHE A 36 10.59 9.05 26.51
N TYR A 37 9.99 10.22 26.44
CA TYR A 37 9.37 10.92 27.57
C TYR A 37 7.88 11.02 27.33
N GLY A 38 7.10 10.81 28.39
CA GLY A 38 5.66 10.96 28.36
C GLY A 38 5.02 10.46 29.64
N ALA A 39 3.97 9.65 29.52
CA ALA A 39 3.16 9.23 30.66
C ALA A 39 2.64 7.79 30.52
N ASN A 40 2.30 7.20 31.66
CA ASN A 40 1.63 5.90 31.79
C ASN A 40 2.43 4.71 31.24
N PHE A 41 3.75 4.80 31.23
CA PHE A 41 4.58 3.61 31.04
C PHE A 41 4.53 2.74 32.30
N ASN A 42 4.78 1.44 32.14
CA ASN A 42 4.73 0.52 33.26
C ASN A 42 6.08 0.52 34.00
N PRO A 43 6.16 1.01 35.26
CA PRO A 43 7.43 1.13 35.97
C PRO A 43 7.88 -0.18 36.65
N VAL A 44 7.07 -1.24 36.61
CA VAL A 44 7.33 -2.49 37.35
C VAL A 44 8.63 -3.13 36.86
N GLU A 45 8.75 -3.35 35.56
CA GLU A 45 9.96 -3.86 34.92
C GLU A 45 10.06 -3.35 33.46
N PRO A 46 11.28 -3.21 32.92
CA PRO A 46 11.49 -2.88 31.50
C PRO A 46 10.73 -3.81 30.55
N SER A 47 10.62 -5.10 30.90
CA SER A 47 9.95 -6.15 30.12
C SER A 47 8.42 -5.97 30.03
N TYR A 48 7.83 -5.11 30.86
CA TYR A 48 6.39 -4.80 30.86
C TYR A 48 6.05 -3.69 29.86
N ASN A 49 7.04 -3.21 29.12
CA ASN A 49 6.89 -2.23 28.07
C ASN A 49 7.51 -2.82 26.81
N ASP A 50 6.85 -2.60 25.67
CA ASP A 50 7.33 -3.05 24.38
C ASP A 50 7.31 -1.87 23.41
N VAL A 51 8.42 -1.70 22.68
CA VAL A 51 8.57 -0.66 21.67
C VAL A 51 8.77 -1.34 20.33
N ILE A 52 7.74 -1.21 19.50
CA ILE A 52 7.66 -1.84 18.18
C ILE A 52 8.06 -0.80 17.14
N VAL A 53 9.06 -1.11 16.33
CA VAL A 53 9.55 -0.23 15.26
C VAL A 53 9.28 -0.88 13.90
N GLY A 54 8.47 -0.23 13.07
CA GLY A 54 8.00 -0.75 11.79
C GLY A 54 7.00 -1.89 11.96
N GLU A 55 7.18 -2.94 11.17
CA GLU A 55 6.36 -4.16 11.23
C GLU A 55 7.00 -5.19 12.16
N ALA A 56 6.25 -5.68 13.16
CA ALA A 56 6.77 -6.62 14.16
C ALA A 56 7.19 -7.98 13.57
N VAL A 57 6.58 -8.40 12.47
CA VAL A 57 6.83 -9.68 11.77
C VAL A 57 7.67 -9.53 10.51
N ALA A 58 8.35 -8.39 10.35
CA ALA A 58 9.28 -8.20 9.23
C ALA A 58 10.41 -9.24 9.27
N ALA A 59 10.84 -9.72 8.09
CA ALA A 59 11.97 -10.63 7.98
C ALA A 59 13.28 -10.02 8.51
N ASN A 60 13.38 -8.68 8.48
CA ASN A 60 14.54 -7.91 8.95
C ASN A 60 14.10 -6.78 9.90
N PRO A 61 13.73 -7.09 11.17
CA PRO A 61 13.10 -6.12 12.06
C PRO A 61 14.11 -5.18 12.72
N ILE A 62 13.69 -3.94 12.99
CA ILE A 62 14.42 -3.04 13.89
C ILE A 62 13.92 -3.34 15.29
N LEU A 63 14.84 -3.62 16.22
CA LEU A 63 14.50 -3.90 17.61
C LEU A 63 14.87 -2.71 18.49
N CYS A 64 13.98 -2.35 19.41
CA CYS A 64 14.20 -1.34 20.44
C CYS A 64 14.05 -2.03 21.79
N ARG A 65 15.16 -2.57 22.31
CA ARG A 65 15.14 -3.36 23.56
C ARG A 65 15.06 -2.40 24.74
N VAL A 66 13.92 -2.38 25.42
CA VAL A 66 13.71 -1.51 26.60
C VAL A 66 14.66 -1.93 27.71
N THR A 67 15.45 -0.98 28.21
CA THR A 67 16.42 -1.18 29.30
C THR A 67 16.03 -0.46 30.57
N ILE A 68 15.28 0.65 30.47
CA ILE A 68 14.81 1.44 31.60
C ILE A 68 13.34 1.79 31.33
N ALA A 69 12.50 1.63 32.35
CA ALA A 69 11.12 2.06 32.33
C ALA A 69 10.78 2.68 33.69
N THR A 70 10.30 3.91 33.68
CA THR A 70 9.64 4.59 34.80
C THR A 70 8.24 4.97 34.33
N GLU A 71 7.41 5.61 35.15
CA GLU A 71 6.07 6.05 34.72
C GLU A 71 6.11 7.09 33.59
N THR A 72 7.22 7.83 33.45
CA THR A 72 7.36 8.97 32.54
C THR A 72 8.53 8.85 31.55
N GLU A 73 9.42 7.88 31.72
CA GLU A 73 10.59 7.68 30.88
C GLU A 73 10.69 6.22 30.43
N LEU A 74 10.99 6.03 29.14
CA LEU A 74 11.22 4.72 28.55
C LEU A 74 12.49 4.77 27.70
N THR A 75 13.55 4.11 28.14
CA THR A 75 14.81 4.03 27.38
C THR A 75 14.94 2.67 26.72
N CYS A 76 15.31 2.66 25.44
CA CYS A 76 15.66 1.45 24.72
C CYS A 76 17.02 1.57 24.01
N VAL A 77 17.60 0.41 23.73
CA VAL A 77 18.77 0.27 22.85
C VAL A 77 18.31 -0.26 21.50
N LEU A 78 18.66 0.46 20.44
CA LEU A 78 18.34 0.09 19.07
C LEU A 78 19.27 -1.02 18.56
N SER A 79 18.69 -1.98 17.85
CA SER A 79 19.39 -2.98 17.04
C SER A 79 18.83 -2.88 15.62
N ILE A 80 19.62 -2.25 14.75
CA ILE A 80 19.28 -1.98 13.36
C ILE A 80 20.14 -2.90 12.48
N PRO A 81 19.51 -3.82 11.72
CA PRO A 81 20.21 -4.68 10.78
C PRO A 81 21.06 -3.88 9.78
N ARG A 82 22.23 -4.41 9.38
CA ARG A 82 23.19 -3.68 8.52
C ARG A 82 22.64 -3.36 7.12
N ASP A 83 21.74 -4.21 6.64
CA ASP A 83 21.07 -4.16 5.35
C ASP A 83 19.67 -3.53 5.46
N LYS A 84 19.35 -2.87 6.57
CA LYS A 84 18.06 -2.20 6.74
C LYS A 84 17.99 -0.99 5.80
N GLU A 85 16.91 -0.93 5.03
CA GLU A 85 16.67 0.18 4.10
C GLU A 85 16.56 1.52 4.81
N HIS A 86 17.00 2.58 4.15
CA HIS A 86 16.77 3.95 4.62
C HIS A 86 15.27 4.26 4.49
N GLY A 87 14.77 5.12 5.37
CA GLY A 87 13.36 5.52 5.35
C GLY A 87 12.78 5.77 6.73
N THR A 88 11.45 5.86 6.77
CA THR A 88 10.69 6.25 7.95
C THR A 88 9.85 5.07 8.45
N TYR A 89 10.04 4.68 9.70
CA TYR A 89 9.42 3.53 10.34
C TYR A 89 8.52 3.99 11.48
N SER A 90 7.28 3.51 11.52
CA SER A 90 6.37 3.83 12.63
C SER A 90 6.90 3.26 13.95
N ILE A 91 6.81 4.02 15.03
CA ILE A 91 7.11 3.56 16.37
C ILE A 91 5.79 3.42 17.11
N ARG A 92 5.56 2.26 17.71
CA ARG A 92 4.42 2.01 18.59
C ARG A 92 4.91 1.54 19.94
N VAL A 93 4.18 1.92 20.98
CA VAL A 93 4.43 1.48 22.36
C VAL A 93 3.20 0.76 22.87
N ARG A 94 3.41 -0.34 23.57
CA ARG A 94 2.37 -1.01 24.34
C ARG A 94 2.90 -1.37 25.73
N VAL A 95 2.00 -1.37 26.69
CA VAL A 95 2.30 -1.72 28.08
C VAL A 95 1.58 -2.99 28.45
N ARG A 96 2.19 -3.81 29.30
CA ARG A 96 1.55 -5.00 29.84
C ARG A 96 0.53 -4.59 30.91
N ALA A 97 -0.69 -5.08 30.76
CA ALA A 97 -1.76 -4.96 31.75
C ALA A 97 -1.60 -5.99 32.88
N SER A 98 -1.12 -7.19 32.51
CA SER A 98 -0.96 -8.34 33.38
C SER A 98 0.18 -9.24 32.88
N GLU A 99 0.45 -10.36 33.54
CA GLU A 99 1.45 -11.32 33.06
C GLU A 99 1.14 -11.94 31.70
N THR A 100 -0.09 -11.84 31.18
CA THR A 100 -0.45 -12.49 29.91
C THR A 100 -1.04 -11.53 28.89
N GLU A 101 -1.39 -10.32 29.31
CA GLU A 101 -2.18 -9.39 28.49
C GLU A 101 -1.45 -8.08 28.24
N TRP A 102 -1.41 -7.69 26.97
CA TRP A 102 -0.91 -6.40 26.52
C TRP A 102 -2.06 -5.44 26.27
N ALA A 103 -1.87 -4.18 26.65
CA ALA A 103 -2.73 -3.10 26.23
C ALA A 103 -2.62 -2.83 24.71
N ALA A 104 -3.55 -2.05 24.18
CA ALA A 104 -3.52 -1.64 22.79
C ALA A 104 -2.26 -0.83 22.46
N GLU A 105 -1.68 -1.08 21.28
CA GLU A 105 -0.55 -0.32 20.75
C GLU A 105 -0.92 1.15 20.54
N GLN A 106 -0.06 2.04 21.02
CA GLN A 106 -0.18 3.49 20.87
C GLN A 106 0.93 4.02 19.98
N SER A 107 0.61 5.03 19.18
CA SER A 107 1.62 5.71 18.37
C SER A 107 2.64 6.42 19.27
N ALA A 108 3.91 6.24 18.94
CA ALA A 108 5.04 6.91 19.58
C ALA A 108 5.88 7.68 18.56
N GLY A 109 5.27 8.04 17.42
CA GLY A 109 5.92 8.76 16.33
C GLY A 109 6.61 7.83 15.34
N PHE A 110 7.72 8.30 14.76
CA PHE A 110 8.43 7.65 13.67
C PHE A 110 9.94 7.72 13.86
N LEU A 111 10.62 6.64 13.47
CA LEU A 111 12.07 6.53 13.39
C LEU A 111 12.50 6.78 11.94
N VAL A 112 13.37 7.77 11.72
CA VAL A 112 13.97 8.06 10.41
C VAL A 112 15.38 7.50 10.36
N LEU A 113 15.66 6.64 9.38
CA LEU A 113 16.95 6.01 9.16
C LEU A 113 17.61 6.52 7.88
N GLY A 114 18.91 6.84 7.99
CA GLY A 114 19.77 7.04 6.83
C GLY A 114 19.51 8.32 6.02
N ASP A 115 18.86 9.30 6.63
CA ASP A 115 18.68 10.64 6.07
C ASP A 115 19.86 11.56 6.46
N ASP A 116 19.83 12.82 6.05
CA ASP A 116 20.93 13.78 6.25
C ASP A 116 21.21 14.09 7.73
N ALA A 117 22.43 14.59 8.00
CA ALA A 117 22.90 14.93 9.35
C ALA A 117 22.07 16.01 10.08
N HIS A 118 21.17 16.69 9.38
CA HIS A 118 20.29 17.72 9.94
C HIS A 118 18.85 17.23 10.16
N VAL A 119 18.54 15.99 9.78
CA VAL A 119 17.19 15.42 9.93
C VAL A 119 17.10 14.71 11.29
N PRO A 120 16.08 15.02 12.12
CA PRO A 120 15.89 14.32 13.38
C PRO A 120 15.55 12.85 13.12
N GLY A 121 16.16 11.95 13.87
CA GLY A 121 15.87 10.52 13.77
C GLY A 121 14.55 10.14 14.42
N TRP A 122 13.99 10.98 15.30
CA TRP A 122 12.63 10.80 15.83
C TRP A 122 11.71 11.94 15.42
N LYS A 123 10.48 11.62 15.05
CA LYS A 123 9.43 12.59 14.70
C LYS A 123 8.09 12.20 15.29
N ALA A 124 7.37 13.15 15.92
CA ALA A 124 6.07 12.89 16.54
C ALA A 124 4.95 12.60 15.52
N ASN A 125 4.87 13.37 14.43
CA ASN A 125 3.65 13.45 13.59
C ASN A 125 3.87 13.26 12.09
N ASP A 126 5.09 12.99 11.62
CA ASP A 126 5.32 12.74 10.19
C ASP A 126 5.09 11.26 9.89
N ALA A 127 3.85 10.88 9.58
CA ALA A 127 3.65 9.75 8.68
C ALA A 127 4.54 9.96 7.46
N PRO A 128 5.25 8.94 6.95
CA PRO A 128 6.10 9.14 5.79
C PRO A 128 5.26 9.77 4.69
N HIS A 129 5.71 10.90 4.14
CA HIS A 129 5.58 11.01 2.69
C HIS A 129 6.28 9.77 2.16
N PRO A 130 5.64 8.95 1.30
CA PRO A 130 6.33 7.84 0.69
C PRO A 130 7.61 8.43 0.11
N VAL A 131 8.76 8.03 0.67
CA VAL A 131 10.05 8.27 0.06
C VAL A 131 9.83 7.77 -1.36
N PRO A 132 9.98 8.59 -2.41
CA PRO A 132 9.97 8.05 -3.74
C PRO A 132 11.03 6.96 -3.69
N ALA A 133 10.59 5.71 -3.78
CA ALA A 133 11.50 4.62 -4.04
C ALA A 133 12.37 5.17 -5.18
N ASN A 134 13.69 5.16 -5.00
CA ASN A 134 14.53 5.15 -6.19
C ASN A 134 14.09 3.89 -6.91
N ASP A 135 13.15 4.09 -7.83
CA ASP A 135 12.47 3.11 -8.63
C ASP A 135 13.44 2.69 -9.74
N ASP A 136 14.70 2.40 -9.35
CA ASP A 136 15.63 1.60 -10.15
C ASP A 136 15.31 0.11 -9.95
N LYS A 137 14.02 -0.21 -9.79
CA LYS A 137 13.41 -1.48 -10.16
C LYS A 137 11.88 -1.39 -10.16
N GLY A 138 11.34 -0.42 -10.89
CA GLY A 138 9.93 -0.42 -11.26
C GLY A 138 9.57 -1.74 -11.95
N GLY A 139 8.93 -2.64 -11.20
CA GLY A 139 8.40 -3.88 -11.71
C GLY A 139 7.32 -3.56 -12.74
N ASN A 140 7.51 -4.02 -13.97
CA ASN A 140 6.67 -3.77 -15.15
C ASN A 140 5.20 -4.21 -15.02
N THR A 141 4.71 -4.65 -13.86
CA THR A 141 3.36 -5.19 -13.68
C THR A 141 2.25 -4.17 -13.95
N ALA A 142 2.42 -2.90 -13.58
CA ALA A 142 1.42 -1.87 -13.86
C ALA A 142 1.36 -1.48 -15.35
N LEU A 143 2.51 -1.41 -16.03
CA LEU A 143 2.59 -1.16 -17.47
C LEU A 143 2.10 -2.35 -18.29
N ILE A 144 2.37 -3.59 -17.85
CA ILE A 144 1.86 -4.80 -18.51
C ILE A 144 0.34 -4.88 -18.42
N VAL A 145 -0.25 -4.58 -17.26
CA VAL A 145 -1.72 -4.58 -17.13
C VAL A 145 -2.36 -3.52 -18.02
N TRP A 146 -1.76 -2.32 -18.14
CA TRP A 146 -2.26 -1.26 -19.02
C TRP A 146 -2.09 -1.60 -20.51
N LEU A 147 -0.97 -2.21 -20.90
CA LEU A 147 -0.72 -2.67 -22.27
C LEU A 147 -1.67 -3.80 -22.67
N VAL A 148 -1.94 -4.75 -21.78
CA VAL A 148 -2.86 -5.86 -22.06
C VAL A 148 -4.29 -5.35 -22.18
N PHE A 149 -4.75 -4.49 -21.26
CA PHE A 149 -6.09 -3.89 -21.37
C PHE A 149 -6.23 -2.99 -22.60
N GLY A 150 -5.23 -2.17 -22.89
CA GLY A 150 -5.22 -1.31 -24.07
C GLY A 150 -5.24 -2.11 -25.38
N SER A 151 -4.41 -3.15 -25.47
CA SER A 151 -4.38 -4.04 -26.64
C SER A 151 -5.70 -4.80 -26.82
N LEU A 152 -6.30 -5.29 -25.73
CA LEU A 152 -7.56 -6.03 -25.80
C LEU A 152 -8.71 -5.13 -26.27
N LEU A 153 -8.77 -3.89 -25.79
CA LEU A 153 -9.75 -2.89 -26.20
C LEU A 153 -9.60 -2.53 -27.69
N LEU A 154 -8.36 -2.40 -28.17
CA LEU A 154 -8.07 -2.05 -29.56
C LEU A 154 -8.45 -3.18 -30.52
N VAL A 155 -8.15 -4.43 -30.16
CA VAL A 155 -8.59 -5.61 -30.93
C VAL A 155 -10.12 -5.69 -30.96
N LEU A 156 -10.79 -5.45 -29.83
CA LEU A 156 -12.25 -5.45 -29.77
C LEU A 156 -12.85 -4.39 -30.72
N LEU A 157 -12.29 -3.18 -30.75
CA LEU A 157 -12.71 -2.12 -31.66
C LEU A 157 -12.53 -2.50 -33.13
N VAL A 158 -11.39 -3.10 -33.49
CA VAL A 158 -11.13 -3.56 -34.86
C VAL A 158 -12.15 -4.63 -35.27
N VAL A 159 -12.46 -5.58 -34.38
CA VAL A 159 -13.48 -6.61 -34.64
C VAL A 159 -14.86 -5.99 -34.82
N ILE A 160 -15.26 -5.02 -33.98
CA ILE A 160 -16.55 -4.34 -34.12
C ILE A 160 -16.61 -3.57 -35.44
N ILE A 161 -15.56 -2.83 -35.81
CA ILE A 161 -15.51 -2.10 -37.08
C ILE A 161 -15.58 -3.07 -38.26
N ALA A 162 -14.84 -4.18 -38.22
CA ALA A 162 -14.88 -5.21 -39.25
C ALA A 162 -16.28 -5.84 -39.36
N MET A 163 -16.95 -6.12 -38.24
CA MET A 163 -18.33 -6.59 -38.23
C MET A 163 -19.30 -5.57 -38.83
N LEU A 164 -19.18 -4.28 -38.48
CA LEU A 164 -20.02 -3.22 -39.04
C LEU A 164 -19.81 -3.05 -40.55
N VAL A 165 -18.56 -3.11 -41.00
CA VAL A 165 -18.20 -3.03 -42.42
C VAL A 165 -18.68 -4.25 -43.19
N TRP A 166 -18.53 -5.45 -42.62
CA TRP A 166 -19.06 -6.67 -43.22
C TRP A 166 -20.59 -6.62 -43.27
N PHE A 167 -21.25 -6.24 -42.17
CA PHE A 167 -22.71 -6.10 -42.12
C PHE A 167 -23.24 -5.11 -43.17
N ARG A 168 -22.55 -3.97 -43.35
CA ARG A 168 -22.85 -3.00 -44.42
C ARG A 168 -22.71 -3.64 -45.80
N MET A 169 -21.60 -4.34 -46.06
CA MET A 169 -21.38 -5.01 -47.35
C MET A 169 -22.36 -6.16 -47.63
N THR A 170 -22.79 -6.92 -46.62
CA THR A 170 -23.81 -7.97 -46.80
C THR A 170 -25.19 -7.37 -47.06
N SER A 171 -25.54 -6.28 -46.38
CA SER A 171 -26.80 -5.58 -46.64
C SER A 171 -26.87 -5.00 -48.06
N GLU A 172 -25.73 -4.54 -48.61
CA GLU A 172 -25.67 -4.00 -49.97
C GLU A 172 -25.82 -5.12 -51.01
N LYS A 173 -25.20 -6.28 -50.78
CA LYS A 173 -25.34 -7.46 -51.65
C LYS A 173 -26.77 -7.99 -51.71
N GLU A 174 -27.48 -8.04 -50.59
CA GLU A 174 -28.89 -8.50 -50.59
C GLU A 174 -29.83 -7.52 -51.33
N CYS A 175 -29.56 -6.21 -51.27
CA CYS A 175 -30.31 -5.21 -52.05
C CYS A 175 -30.06 -5.34 -53.56
N ASP A 176 -28.80 -5.53 -53.98
CA ASP A 176 -28.47 -5.66 -55.40
C ASP A 176 -29.07 -6.94 -56.00
N GLU A 177 -29.04 -8.06 -55.28
CA GLU A 177 -29.64 -9.32 -55.74
C GLU A 177 -31.18 -9.22 -55.84
N MET A 178 -31.84 -8.54 -54.89
CA MET A 178 -33.29 -8.33 -54.92
C MET A 178 -33.73 -7.45 -56.11
N ILE A 179 -33.01 -6.36 -56.36
CA ILE A 179 -33.29 -5.45 -57.49
C ILE A 179 -33.08 -6.16 -58.82
N LEU A 180 -32.05 -7.01 -58.93
CA LEU A 180 -31.78 -7.77 -60.15
C LEU A 180 -32.91 -8.77 -60.46
N LEU A 181 -33.42 -9.47 -59.44
CA LEU A 181 -34.53 -10.42 -59.58
C LEU A 181 -35.84 -9.72 -60.01
N GLU A 182 -36.17 -8.56 -59.42
CA GLU A 182 -37.34 -7.79 -59.88
C GLU A 182 -37.22 -7.34 -61.33
N LEU A 183 -36.03 -6.89 -61.75
CA LEU A 183 -35.77 -6.49 -63.13
C LEU A 183 -35.89 -7.66 -64.12
N GLN A 184 -35.47 -8.87 -63.73
CA GLN A 184 -35.63 -10.07 -64.55
C GLN A 184 -37.10 -10.47 -64.69
N LEU A 185 -37.85 -10.49 -63.58
CA LEU A 185 -39.30 -10.76 -63.60
C LEU A 185 -40.06 -9.76 -64.47
N LEU A 186 -39.74 -8.46 -64.37
CA LEU A 186 -40.34 -7.43 -65.21
C LEU A 186 -40.00 -7.61 -66.69
N ARG A 187 -38.78 -8.05 -67.01
CA ARG A 187 -38.38 -8.32 -68.40
C ARG A 187 -39.10 -9.55 -68.97
N GLU A 188 -39.20 -10.65 -68.23
CA GLU A 188 -39.96 -11.85 -68.65
C GLU A 188 -41.46 -11.55 -68.81
N MET A 189 -42.05 -10.77 -67.89
CA MET A 189 -43.44 -10.33 -68.00
C MET A 189 -43.67 -9.46 -69.24
N ARG A 190 -42.69 -8.63 -69.62
CA ARG A 190 -42.77 -7.81 -70.83
C ARG A 190 -42.63 -8.65 -72.11
N GLU A 191 -41.66 -9.55 -72.16
CA GLU A 191 -41.44 -10.42 -73.32
C GLU A 191 -42.63 -11.37 -73.53
N SER A 192 -43.21 -11.93 -72.47
CA SER A 192 -44.44 -12.73 -72.56
C SER A 192 -45.67 -11.93 -73.01
N ALA A 193 -45.79 -10.67 -72.58
CA ALA A 193 -46.87 -9.79 -73.05
C ALA A 193 -46.73 -9.42 -74.53
N GLU A 194 -45.51 -9.19 -75.02
CA GLU A 194 -45.22 -8.89 -76.44
C GLU A 194 -45.40 -10.12 -77.35
N LEU A 195 -45.12 -11.34 -76.86
CA LEU A 195 -45.37 -12.60 -77.58
C LEU A 195 -46.85 -13.03 -77.64
N SER A 196 -47.73 -12.44 -76.82
CA SER A 196 -49.17 -12.76 -76.80
C SER A 196 -50.03 -11.87 -77.72
N LYS A 197 -49.40 -10.93 -78.43
CA LYS A 197 -50.03 -10.02 -79.40
C LYS A 197 -49.78 -10.47 -80.83
#